data_AF-A0AAI9WWP1-F1
#
_entry.id   AF-A0AAI9WWP1-F1
#
_cell.length_a   1.000
_cell.length_b   1.000
_cell.length_c   1.000
_cell.angle_alpha   90.00
_cell.angle_beta   90.00
_cell.angle_gamma   90.00
#
_symmetry.space_group_name_H-M   'P 1'
#
loop_
_entity.id
_entity.type
_entity.pdbx_description
1 polymer ?
#
loop_
_entity_poly.entity_id
_entity_poly.type
_entity_poly.pdbx_seq_one_letter_code
_entity_poly.pdbx_strand_id
1 'polypeptide(L)'
;MIGRNIAPILKTRSLTSSSINRSWFRDIYGRKKKSVTEIVSQQDKYADKEVVTIKHLTEKNSESYLKNLEASKVLPKSKVSDWKRHATIHPMLLESFYTKEKLQRVVDETYKNLTGKDITHSQYNTVSLNDIEFRFNLVKNLQSNLGFELNDFTVSKSHDLLTLYNSVEDFVNRRWKNERNPNAIVLRPEDFTAKNVYINEERNAFEKNKEFNKIRRQMQLAESAQQAKD
;
A
#
# COMPACT_ATOMS: atom_id res chain seq x y z
N MET A 1 -22.63 -76.79 49.00
CA MET A 1 -22.56 -77.92 48.04
C MET A 1 -23.33 -77.53 46.78
N ILE A 2 -22.67 -77.64 45.62
CA ILE A 2 -23.23 -77.95 44.29
C ILE A 2 -24.35 -76.98 43.82
N GLY A 3 -24.09 -75.97 42.98
CA GLY A 3 -23.52 -76.10 41.64
C GLY A 3 -24.63 -76.36 40.63
N ARG A 4 -25.05 -75.33 39.88
CA ARG A 4 -25.63 -75.48 38.53
C ARG A 4 -25.43 -74.19 37.73
N ASN A 5 -24.96 -74.43 36.52
CA ASN A 5 -24.34 -73.50 35.59
C ASN A 5 -25.25 -73.41 34.35
N ILE A 6 -25.27 -72.23 33.70
CA ILE A 6 -25.60 -71.98 32.28
C ILE A 6 -27.13 -71.89 31.98
N ALA A 7 -27.68 -70.89 31.29
CA ALA A 7 -27.19 -70.14 30.13
C ALA A 7 -27.58 -68.64 30.14
N PRO A 8 -26.79 -67.75 29.50
CA PRO A 8 -27.23 -66.39 29.22
C PRO A 8 -28.25 -66.36 28.06
N ILE A 9 -29.41 -65.75 28.30
CA ILE A 9 -30.40 -65.45 27.26
C ILE A 9 -29.80 -64.37 26.33
N LEU A 10 -29.47 -64.75 25.10
CA LEU A 10 -29.12 -63.83 24.02
C LEU A 10 -30.33 -62.95 23.69
N LYS A 11 -30.42 -61.76 24.32
CA LYS A 11 -31.30 -60.69 23.83
C LYS A 11 -30.62 -60.04 22.63
N THR A 12 -31.01 -60.46 21.44
CA THR A 12 -30.73 -59.74 20.19
C THR A 12 -31.38 -58.35 20.28
N ARG A 13 -30.57 -57.32 20.52
CA ARG A 13 -31.02 -55.92 20.40
C ARG A 13 -31.11 -55.59 18.92
N SER A 14 -32.33 -55.55 18.37
CA SER A 14 -32.58 -54.95 17.07
C SER A 14 -32.26 -53.46 17.13
N LEU A 15 -31.31 -53.00 16.32
CA LEU A 15 -31.07 -51.57 16.11
C LEU A 15 -32.17 -51.02 15.20
N THR A 16 -33.29 -50.60 15.78
CA THR A 16 -34.29 -49.80 15.06
C THR A 16 -33.86 -48.34 15.10
N SER A 17 -33.38 -47.80 13.98
CA SER A 17 -33.15 -46.37 13.83
C SER A 17 -34.47 -45.66 13.57
N SER A 18 -35.12 -45.18 14.64
CA SER A 18 -36.18 -44.17 14.48
C SER A 18 -35.51 -42.85 14.10
N SER A 19 -35.69 -42.41 12.85
CA SER A 19 -35.24 -41.09 12.41
C SER A 19 -36.08 -40.03 13.13
N ILE A 20 -35.48 -39.39 14.14
CA ILE A 20 -36.03 -38.20 14.76
C ILE A 20 -35.94 -37.08 13.72
N ASN A 21 -37.09 -36.73 13.15
CA ASN A 21 -37.23 -35.66 12.18
C ASN A 21 -37.11 -34.31 12.91
N ARG A 22 -35.87 -33.83 13.10
CA ARG A 22 -35.62 -32.48 13.61
C ARG A 22 -35.81 -31.47 12.48
N SER A 23 -37.06 -31.07 12.27
CA SER A 23 -37.43 -29.94 11.44
C SER A 23 -37.00 -28.62 12.09
N TRP A 24 -35.70 -28.32 12.04
CA TRP A 24 -35.15 -27.02 12.39
C TRP A 24 -34.94 -26.23 11.10
N PHE A 25 -36.06 -25.71 10.57
CA PHE A 25 -36.24 -24.58 9.64
C PHE A 25 -37.64 -24.72 9.05
N ARG A 26 -38.65 -24.60 9.92
CA ARG A 26 -40.05 -24.49 9.52
C ARG A 26 -40.52 -23.11 9.95
N ASP A 27 -41.07 -22.39 8.97
CA ASP A 27 -41.83 -21.14 9.09
C ASP A 27 -41.08 -19.80 9.04
N ILE A 28 -40.21 -19.61 8.04
CA ILE A 28 -39.99 -18.26 7.50
C ILE A 28 -40.02 -18.34 5.97
N TYR A 29 -41.03 -17.69 5.38
CA TYR A 29 -41.31 -17.48 3.95
C TYR A 29 -42.25 -18.47 3.21
N GLY A 30 -43.50 -18.03 3.06
CA GLY A 30 -44.18 -18.00 1.76
C GLY A 30 -44.68 -19.32 1.17
N ARG A 31 -45.94 -19.67 1.48
CA ARG A 31 -46.70 -20.73 0.80
C ARG A 31 -46.75 -20.54 -0.73
N LYS A 32 -46.05 -21.40 -1.47
CA LYS A 32 -46.55 -22.08 -2.69
C LYS A 32 -45.89 -23.47 -2.78
N LYS A 33 -46.63 -24.53 -2.43
CA LYS A 33 -46.18 -25.90 -2.67
C LYS A 33 -46.19 -26.14 -4.18
N LYS A 34 -45.02 -26.17 -4.81
CA LYS A 34 -44.88 -26.77 -6.15
C LYS A 34 -45.14 -28.27 -6.02
N SER A 35 -45.98 -28.82 -6.90
CA SER A 35 -46.26 -30.26 -6.90
C SER A 35 -44.99 -31.03 -7.22
N VAL A 36 -44.83 -32.22 -6.64
CA VAL A 36 -43.67 -33.11 -6.87
C VAL A 36 -43.41 -33.34 -8.37
N THR A 37 -44.44 -33.26 -9.21
CA THR A 37 -44.36 -33.33 -10.68
C THR A 37 -43.56 -32.19 -11.33
N GLU A 38 -43.57 -30.98 -10.78
CA GLU A 38 -42.75 -29.86 -11.28
C GLU A 38 -41.26 -30.05 -10.97
N ILE A 39 -40.94 -30.76 -9.89
CA ILE A 39 -39.55 -31.04 -9.49
C ILE A 39 -38.95 -32.13 -10.39
N VAL A 40 -39.70 -33.19 -10.66
CA VAL A 40 -39.28 -34.30 -11.54
C VAL A 40 -39.11 -33.81 -12.98
N SER A 41 -40.05 -33.03 -13.50
CA SER A 41 -39.95 -32.46 -14.87
C SER A 41 -38.81 -31.45 -15.04
N GLN A 42 -38.32 -30.84 -13.96
CA GLN A 42 -37.12 -30.01 -14.00
C GLN A 42 -35.85 -30.86 -13.97
N GLN A 43 -35.83 -31.98 -13.24
CA GLN A 43 -34.68 -32.88 -13.20
C GLN A 43 -34.40 -33.53 -14.56
N ASP A 44 -35.44 -33.93 -15.29
CA ASP A 44 -35.29 -34.52 -16.63
C ASP A 44 -34.70 -33.54 -17.65
N LYS A 45 -34.84 -32.22 -17.44
CA LYS A 45 -34.25 -31.19 -18.31
C LYS A 45 -32.74 -31.01 -18.17
N TYR A 46 -32.12 -31.62 -17.16
CA TYR A 46 -30.68 -31.51 -16.89
C TYR A 46 -29.91 -32.81 -17.15
N ALA A 47 -30.57 -33.87 -17.61
CA ALA A 47 -29.93 -35.16 -17.89
C ALA A 47 -28.93 -35.09 -19.06
N ASP A 48 -29.13 -34.18 -20.03
CA ASP A 48 -28.36 -34.13 -21.28
C ASP A 48 -27.30 -33.01 -21.34
N LYS A 49 -26.90 -32.42 -20.21
CA LYS A 49 -25.87 -31.36 -20.21
C LYS A 49 -24.57 -31.86 -19.58
N GLU A 50 -23.54 -31.94 -20.42
CA GLU A 50 -22.15 -32.23 -20.08
C GLU A 50 -21.71 -31.52 -18.78
N VAL A 51 -21.11 -32.30 -17.87
CA VAL A 51 -20.36 -31.92 -16.66
C VAL A 51 -20.68 -30.50 -16.15
N VAL A 52 -21.72 -30.40 -15.32
CA VAL A 52 -22.02 -29.16 -14.60
C VAL A 52 -20.97 -28.95 -13.50
N THR A 53 -19.96 -28.12 -13.77
CA THR A 53 -18.97 -27.73 -12.76
C THR A 53 -19.64 -26.83 -11.73
N ILE A 54 -20.03 -27.40 -10.58
CA ILE A 54 -20.59 -26.65 -9.45
C ILE A 54 -19.46 -25.79 -8.86
N LYS A 55 -19.40 -24.50 -9.24
CA LYS A 55 -18.49 -23.54 -8.62
C LYS A 55 -19.04 -23.18 -7.23
N HIS A 56 -18.29 -23.52 -6.18
CA HIS A 56 -18.63 -23.10 -4.82
C HIS A 56 -18.56 -21.56 -4.73
N LEU A 57 -19.71 -20.93 -4.50
CA LEU A 57 -19.78 -19.48 -4.29
C LEU A 57 -19.19 -19.17 -2.91
N THR A 58 -17.98 -18.63 -2.90
CA THR A 58 -17.37 -18.05 -1.70
C THR A 58 -17.66 -16.55 -1.68
N GLU A 59 -17.56 -15.91 -0.52
CA GLU A 59 -17.74 -14.45 -0.38
C GLU A 59 -16.93 -13.67 -1.43
N LYS A 60 -15.69 -14.09 -1.68
CA LYS A 60 -14.78 -13.50 -2.66
C LYS A 60 -15.18 -13.69 -4.13
N ASN A 61 -16.02 -14.68 -4.42
CA ASN A 61 -16.52 -15.01 -5.77
C ASN A 61 -18.01 -14.66 -5.94
N SER A 62 -18.59 -14.00 -4.94
CA SER A 62 -19.97 -13.53 -5.01
C SER A 62 -20.09 -12.34 -5.95
N GLU A 63 -21.19 -12.28 -6.69
CA GLU A 63 -21.41 -11.21 -7.67
C GLU A 63 -21.46 -9.82 -7.01
N SER A 64 -21.97 -9.73 -5.77
CA SER A 64 -21.95 -8.51 -4.98
C SER A 64 -20.53 -8.07 -4.59
N TYR A 65 -19.67 -9.01 -4.17
CA TYR A 65 -18.27 -8.72 -3.86
C TYR A 65 -17.50 -8.28 -5.10
N LEU A 66 -17.69 -8.95 -6.24
CA LEU A 66 -17.05 -8.58 -7.51
C LEU A 66 -17.52 -7.21 -8.01
N LYS A 67 -18.82 -6.92 -7.93
CA LYS A 67 -19.37 -5.59 -8.26
C LYS A 67 -18.82 -4.51 -7.34
N ASN A 68 -18.67 -4.79 -6.04
CA ASN A 68 -18.07 -3.85 -5.10
C ASN A 68 -16.57 -3.65 -5.36
N LEU A 69 -15.85 -4.71 -5.74
CA LEU A 69 -14.45 -4.64 -6.15
C LEU A 69 -14.30 -3.80 -7.43
N GLU A 70 -15.17 -3.98 -8.42
CA GLU A 70 -15.21 -3.16 -9.64
C GLU A 70 -15.61 -1.70 -9.36
N ALA A 71 -16.57 -1.48 -8.46
CA ALA A 71 -16.93 -0.14 -8.00
C ALA A 71 -15.81 0.53 -7.18
N SER A 72 -14.99 -0.25 -6.46
CA SER A 72 -13.80 0.27 -5.77
C SER A 72 -12.64 0.57 -6.72
N LYS A 73 -12.67 0.03 -7.94
CA LYS A 73 -11.74 0.35 -9.04
C LYS A 73 -12.17 1.61 -9.82
N VAL A 74 -13.16 2.37 -9.35
CA VAL A 74 -13.51 3.66 -9.96
C VAL A 74 -12.26 4.54 -9.93
N LEU A 75 -11.71 4.78 -11.12
CA LEU A 75 -10.64 5.75 -11.31
C LEU A 75 -11.13 7.10 -10.77
N PRO A 76 -10.36 7.81 -9.93
CA PRO A 76 -10.77 9.10 -9.42
C PRO A 76 -11.12 10.01 -10.60
N LYS A 77 -12.39 10.43 -10.68
CA LYS A 77 -12.91 11.27 -11.77
C LYS A 77 -12.31 12.69 -11.74
N SER A 78 -11.65 13.07 -10.65
CA SER A 78 -10.95 14.33 -10.52
C SER A 78 -9.55 14.27 -11.14
N LYS A 79 -9.34 15.00 -12.24
CA LYS A 79 -7.99 15.35 -12.69
C LYS A 79 -7.46 16.44 -11.75
N VAL A 80 -6.65 16.05 -10.78
CA VAL A 80 -5.89 17.02 -9.98
C VAL A 80 -4.74 17.51 -10.86
N SER A 81 -4.70 18.81 -11.14
CA SER A 81 -3.57 19.42 -11.85
C SER A 81 -2.39 19.50 -10.89
N ASP A 82 -1.35 18.71 -11.14
CA ASP A 82 -0.07 18.93 -10.49
C ASP A 82 0.63 20.11 -11.18
N TRP A 83 0.95 21.15 -10.40
CA TRP A 83 1.65 22.33 -10.90
C TRP A 83 3.17 22.16 -10.79
N LYS A 84 3.65 21.11 -10.13
CA LYS A 84 5.06 20.74 -10.06
C LYS A 84 5.45 19.97 -11.31
N ARG A 85 6.55 20.36 -11.94
CA ARG A 85 7.07 19.71 -13.16
C ARG A 85 7.74 18.38 -12.85
N HIS A 86 8.42 18.32 -11.71
CA HIS A 86 9.03 17.09 -11.22
C HIS A 86 8.11 16.35 -10.26
N ALA A 87 8.16 15.02 -10.32
CA ALA A 87 7.46 14.17 -9.37
C ALA A 87 7.84 14.57 -7.93
N THR A 88 6.84 14.69 -7.07
CA THR A 88 7.03 15.11 -5.68
C THR A 88 8.05 14.19 -5.01
N ILE A 89 9.17 14.77 -4.57
CA ILE A 89 10.24 14.01 -3.91
C ILE A 89 9.82 13.76 -2.48
N HIS A 90 9.88 12.50 -2.04
CA HIS A 90 9.57 12.17 -0.66
C HIS A 90 10.56 12.87 0.28
N PRO A 91 10.11 13.56 1.36
CA PRO A 91 10.98 14.33 2.24
C PRO A 91 12.19 13.56 2.80
N MET A 92 12.04 12.25 3.00
CA MET A 92 13.12 11.36 3.44
C MET A 92 14.31 11.27 2.48
N LEU A 93 14.09 11.53 1.20
CA LEU A 93 15.08 11.37 0.14
C LEU A 93 15.78 12.68 -0.23
N LEU A 94 15.33 13.83 0.26
CA LEU A 94 15.83 15.15 -0.15
C LEU A 94 17.35 15.28 0.02
N GLU A 95 17.86 14.93 1.20
CA GLU A 95 19.28 15.00 1.56
C GLU A 95 20.14 14.13 0.64
N SER A 96 19.67 12.94 0.27
CA SER A 96 20.38 12.04 -0.66
C SER A 96 20.25 12.44 -2.13
N PHE A 97 19.16 13.12 -2.49
CA PHE A 97 18.81 13.39 -3.89
C PHE A 97 19.48 14.64 -4.43
N TYR A 98 19.65 15.66 -3.58
CA TYR A 98 20.21 16.96 -3.96
C TYR A 98 21.63 17.10 -3.42
N THR A 99 22.59 17.09 -4.34
CA THR A 99 23.93 17.61 -4.06
C THR A 99 23.93 19.13 -4.23
N LYS A 100 24.93 19.82 -3.65
CA LYS A 100 25.09 21.27 -3.80
C LYS A 100 25.08 21.72 -5.26
N GLU A 101 25.81 21.00 -6.11
CA GLU A 101 25.90 21.27 -7.55
C GLU A 101 24.54 21.11 -8.25
N LYS A 102 23.79 20.05 -7.92
CA LYS A 102 22.47 19.81 -8.51
C LYS A 102 21.49 20.90 -8.09
N LEU A 103 21.53 21.32 -6.82
CA LEU A 103 20.70 22.40 -6.32
C LEU A 103 21.03 23.73 -7.02
N GLN A 104 22.32 24.06 -7.16
CA GLN A 104 22.76 25.26 -7.89
C GLN A 104 22.28 25.26 -9.33
N ARG A 105 22.45 24.15 -10.06
CA ARG A 105 21.95 24.03 -11.44
C ARG A 105 20.45 24.30 -11.54
N VAL A 106 19.65 23.74 -10.64
CA VAL A 106 18.20 23.98 -10.64
C VAL A 106 17.88 25.46 -10.39
N VAL A 107 18.59 26.13 -9.48
CA VAL A 107 18.39 27.56 -9.21
C VAL A 107 18.82 28.42 -10.40
N ASP A 108 19.99 28.15 -10.98
CA ASP A 108 20.53 28.85 -12.15
C ASP A 108 19.59 28.72 -13.35
N GLU A 109 19.13 27.49 -13.65
CA GLU A 109 18.17 27.22 -14.71
C GLU A 109 16.83 27.91 -14.46
N THR A 110 16.34 27.91 -13.22
CA THR A 110 15.08 28.58 -12.87
C THR A 110 15.19 30.09 -13.08
N TYR A 111 16.30 30.69 -12.65
CA TYR A 111 16.57 32.11 -12.84
C TYR A 111 16.70 32.48 -14.32
N LYS A 112 17.45 31.66 -15.09
CA LYS A 112 17.62 31.82 -16.54
C LYS A 112 16.30 31.74 -17.28
N ASN A 113 15.45 30.78 -16.94
CA ASN A 113 14.14 30.60 -17.58
C ASN A 113 13.20 31.80 -17.35
N LEU A 114 13.37 32.53 -16.26
CA LEU A 114 12.55 33.70 -15.92
C LEU A 114 13.11 35.00 -16.50
N THR A 115 14.42 35.19 -16.45
CA THR A 115 15.06 36.47 -16.78
C THR A 115 15.74 36.47 -18.14
N GLY A 116 15.95 35.29 -18.74
CA GLY A 116 16.77 35.09 -19.94
C GLY A 116 18.27 35.25 -19.70
N LYS A 117 18.72 35.47 -18.47
CA LYS A 117 20.13 35.74 -18.13
C LYS A 117 20.75 34.56 -17.40
N ASP A 118 21.97 34.23 -17.78
CA ASP A 118 22.79 33.30 -17.03
C ASP A 118 23.27 33.94 -15.72
N ILE A 119 23.35 33.11 -14.68
CA ILE A 119 23.86 33.49 -13.37
C ILE A 119 24.73 32.36 -12.83
N THR A 120 25.69 32.73 -11.99
CA THR A 120 26.49 31.78 -11.22
C THR A 120 26.27 32.00 -9.73
N HIS A 121 26.59 30.98 -8.93
CA HIS A 121 26.47 31.05 -7.46
C HIS A 121 27.13 32.29 -6.85
N SER A 122 28.29 32.72 -7.38
CA SER A 122 29.00 33.93 -6.92
C SER A 122 28.20 35.24 -7.05
N GLN A 123 27.23 35.26 -7.96
CA GLN A 123 26.41 36.42 -8.28
C GLN A 123 25.07 36.42 -7.54
N TYR A 124 24.74 35.37 -6.77
CA TYR A 124 23.44 35.27 -6.08
C TYR A 124 23.16 36.45 -5.14
N ASN A 125 24.20 36.99 -4.50
CA ASN A 125 24.06 38.15 -3.61
C ASN A 125 23.69 39.44 -4.36
N THR A 126 23.89 39.50 -5.67
CA THR A 126 23.59 40.68 -6.49
C THR A 126 22.14 40.70 -6.97
N VAL A 127 21.43 39.56 -6.89
CA VAL A 127 20.03 39.45 -7.29
C VAL A 127 19.14 39.80 -6.13
N SER A 128 18.50 40.96 -6.21
CA SER A 128 17.49 41.40 -5.25
C SER A 128 16.14 40.71 -5.52
N LEU A 129 15.49 40.25 -4.45
CA LEU A 129 14.14 39.69 -4.44
C LEU A 129 13.15 40.64 -3.73
N ASN A 130 13.42 41.94 -3.74
CA ASN A 130 12.54 42.95 -3.14
C ASN A 130 11.26 43.17 -3.96
N ASP A 131 11.31 42.94 -5.27
CA ASP A 131 10.11 42.90 -6.10
C ASP A 131 9.30 41.65 -5.77
N ILE A 132 8.09 41.86 -5.27
CA ILE A 132 7.18 40.82 -4.81
C ILE A 132 6.75 39.92 -5.98
N GLU A 133 6.47 40.50 -7.14
CA GLU A 133 6.01 39.74 -8.30
C GLU A 133 7.15 38.87 -8.84
N PHE A 134 8.34 39.44 -8.97
CA PHE A 134 9.53 38.69 -9.36
C PHE A 134 9.84 37.57 -8.37
N ARG A 135 9.86 37.87 -7.07
CA ARG A 135 10.12 36.88 -6.01
C ARG A 135 9.11 35.75 -6.03
N PHE A 136 7.82 36.06 -6.16
CA PHE A 136 6.77 35.05 -6.23
C PHE A 136 6.95 34.14 -7.45
N ASN A 137 7.17 34.70 -8.64
CA ASN A 137 7.37 33.94 -9.86
C ASN A 137 8.62 33.06 -9.80
N LEU A 138 9.72 33.58 -9.25
CA LEU A 138 10.96 32.84 -9.03
C LEU A 138 10.76 31.67 -8.07
N VAL A 139 10.20 31.92 -6.90
CA VAL A 139 9.98 30.89 -5.88
C VAL A 139 9.00 29.83 -6.38
N LYS A 140 7.92 30.22 -7.06
CA LYS A 140 6.96 29.28 -7.61
C LYS A 140 7.59 28.38 -8.66
N ASN A 141 8.33 28.93 -9.62
CA ASN A 141 9.03 28.10 -10.61
C ASN A 141 10.10 27.22 -9.94
N LEU A 142 10.78 27.74 -8.91
CA LEU A 142 11.78 26.98 -8.16
C LEU A 142 11.13 25.79 -7.44
N GLN A 143 10.03 25.98 -6.72
CA GLN A 143 9.27 24.91 -6.06
C GLN A 143 8.75 23.87 -7.07
N SER A 144 8.30 24.32 -8.25
CA SER A 144 7.85 23.43 -9.33
C SER A 144 9.00 22.57 -9.87
N ASN A 145 10.20 23.15 -10.01
CA ASN A 145 11.39 22.45 -10.49
C ASN A 145 12.04 21.57 -9.40
N LEU A 146 11.92 21.95 -8.13
CA LEU A 146 12.41 21.18 -6.99
C LEU A 146 11.47 20.03 -6.60
N GLY A 147 10.18 20.13 -6.92
CA GLY A 147 9.21 19.09 -6.55
C GLY A 147 8.87 19.07 -5.05
N PHE A 148 9.23 20.10 -4.29
CA PHE A 148 8.81 20.29 -2.90
C PHE A 148 8.49 21.76 -2.62
N GLU A 149 7.70 21.99 -1.57
CA GLU A 149 7.24 23.32 -1.18
C GLU A 149 8.18 23.93 -0.14
N LEU A 150 8.37 25.24 -0.27
CA LEU A 150 9.10 26.04 0.72
C LEU A 150 8.09 26.70 1.65
N ASN A 151 8.44 26.78 2.93
CA ASN A 151 7.63 27.50 3.91
C ASN A 151 7.55 28.99 3.54
N ASP A 152 6.36 29.57 3.63
CA ASP A 152 6.11 31.00 3.40
C ASP A 152 7.00 31.89 4.27
N PHE A 153 7.36 31.44 5.47
CA PHE A 153 8.32 32.13 6.33
C PHE A 153 9.70 32.28 5.65
N THR A 154 10.18 31.21 5.01
CA THR A 154 11.46 31.21 4.27
C THR A 154 11.41 32.16 3.09
N VAL A 155 10.30 32.15 2.36
CA VAL A 155 10.06 33.04 1.20
C VAL A 155 10.03 34.50 1.65
N SER A 156 9.33 34.79 2.75
CA SER A 156 9.15 36.14 3.27
C SER A 156 10.46 36.73 3.81
N LYS A 157 11.31 35.91 4.44
CA LYS A 157 12.61 36.32 4.98
C LYS A 157 13.68 36.55 3.90
N SER A 158 13.52 35.94 2.73
CA SER A 158 14.54 35.99 1.67
C SER A 158 14.37 37.24 0.81
N HIS A 159 15.32 38.17 0.93
CA HIS A 159 15.36 39.43 0.18
C HIS A 159 16.39 39.44 -0.96
N ASP A 160 17.21 38.41 -1.04
CA ASP A 160 18.17 38.15 -2.13
C ASP A 160 18.15 36.66 -2.49
N LEU A 161 18.73 36.34 -3.65
CA LEU A 161 18.79 34.96 -4.12
C LEU A 161 19.73 34.11 -3.27
N LEU A 162 20.76 34.69 -2.68
CA LEU A 162 21.71 33.96 -1.84
C LEU A 162 21.07 33.47 -0.54
N THR A 163 20.31 34.30 0.16
CA THR A 163 19.58 33.92 1.38
C THR A 163 18.51 32.88 1.08
N LEU A 164 17.82 33.01 -0.05
CA LEU A 164 16.87 32.01 -0.51
C LEU A 164 17.59 30.67 -0.75
N TYR A 165 18.67 30.68 -1.52
CA TYR A 165 19.48 29.49 -1.83
C TYR A 165 19.96 28.81 -0.56
N ASN A 166 20.59 29.54 0.37
CA ASN A 166 21.08 29.00 1.63
C ASN A 166 19.96 28.36 2.45
N SER A 167 18.78 29.00 2.49
CA SER A 167 17.63 28.45 3.21
C SER A 167 17.09 27.17 2.58
N VAL A 168 17.13 27.06 1.25
CA VAL A 168 16.76 25.85 0.52
C VAL A 168 17.82 24.76 0.73
N GLU A 169 19.10 25.11 0.66
CA GLU A 169 20.21 24.20 0.92
C GLU A 169 20.11 23.61 2.33
N ASP A 170 19.88 24.44 3.35
CA ASP A 170 19.67 24.02 4.73
C ASP A 170 18.46 23.10 4.87
N PHE A 171 17.35 23.40 4.19
CA PHE A 171 16.14 22.58 4.23
C PHE A 171 16.38 21.18 3.64
N VAL A 172 17.08 21.11 2.52
CA VAL A 172 17.36 19.89 1.78
C VAL A 172 18.40 19.04 2.50
N ASN A 173 19.43 19.67 3.07
CA ASN A 173 20.48 18.98 3.83
C ASN A 173 20.03 18.58 5.25
N ARG A 174 18.87 19.07 5.70
CA ARG A 174 18.32 18.70 7.00
C ARG A 174 17.84 17.26 6.97
N ARG A 175 18.30 16.47 7.95
CA ARG A 175 17.79 15.12 8.15
C ARG A 175 16.29 15.11 8.30
N TRP A 176 15.68 14.16 7.60
CA TRP A 176 14.26 13.93 7.69
C TRP A 176 13.85 13.59 9.12
N LYS A 177 12.75 14.19 9.58
CA LYS A 177 12.15 13.95 10.89
C LYS A 177 10.70 13.54 10.70
N ASN A 178 10.26 12.59 11.52
CA ASN A 178 8.87 12.22 11.59
C ASN A 178 8.11 13.25 12.42
N GLU A 179 7.06 13.86 11.87
CA GLU A 179 6.23 14.85 12.56
C GLU A 179 5.61 14.31 13.86
N ARG A 180 5.32 13.01 13.91
CA ARG A 180 4.80 12.37 15.12
C ARG A 180 5.81 12.40 16.27
N ASN A 181 7.11 12.41 15.96
CA ASN A 181 8.20 12.38 16.92
C ASN A 181 9.23 13.47 16.56
N PRO A 182 8.95 14.75 16.84
CA PRO A 182 9.79 15.87 16.40
C PRO A 182 11.19 15.89 17.05
N ASN A 183 11.30 15.29 18.24
CA ASN A 183 12.54 15.19 19.01
C ASN A 183 13.36 13.94 18.67
N ALA A 184 12.93 13.13 17.70
CA ALA A 184 13.69 11.96 17.27
C ALA A 184 15.04 12.38 16.69
N ILE A 185 16.08 11.64 17.07
CA ILE A 185 17.42 11.77 16.50
C ILE A 185 17.57 10.70 15.43
N VAL A 186 17.89 11.11 14.21
CA VAL A 186 18.18 10.22 13.10
C VAL A 186 19.69 10.17 12.92
N LEU A 187 20.28 9.03 13.28
CA LEU A 187 21.72 8.77 13.18
C LEU A 187 21.98 7.89 11.96
N ARG A 188 23.10 8.14 11.27
CA ARG A 188 23.61 7.25 10.21
C ARG A 188 24.99 6.71 10.59
N PRO A 189 25.39 5.54 10.07
CA PRO A 189 26.72 5.01 10.33
C PRO A 189 27.83 6.01 9.97
N GLU A 190 27.61 6.80 8.92
CA GLU A 190 28.51 7.86 8.43
C GLU A 190 28.79 8.98 9.44
N ASP A 191 27.94 9.16 10.46
CA ASP A 191 28.11 10.19 11.50
C ASP A 191 29.22 9.87 12.48
N PHE A 192 29.60 8.59 12.54
CA PHE A 192 30.56 8.08 13.50
C PHE A 192 31.89 7.85 12.80
N THR A 193 32.90 8.66 13.13
CA THR A 193 34.27 8.48 12.64
C THR A 193 34.98 7.31 13.33
N ALA A 194 34.51 6.91 14.52
CA ALA A 194 35.09 5.85 15.32
C ALA A 194 34.63 4.46 14.85
N LYS A 195 35.58 3.58 14.53
CA LYS A 195 35.31 2.23 13.97
C LYS A 195 34.60 1.27 14.93
N ASN A 196 34.58 1.58 16.22
CA ASN A 196 33.96 0.77 17.27
C ASN A 196 32.50 1.13 17.51
N VAL A 197 31.97 2.16 16.86
CA VAL A 197 30.55 2.54 16.96
C VAL A 197 29.83 2.06 15.72
N TYR A 198 28.74 1.33 15.91
CA TYR A 198 27.85 0.92 14.83
C TYR A 198 26.39 1.17 15.23
N ILE A 199 25.57 1.48 14.24
CA ILE A 199 24.12 1.59 14.39
C ILE A 199 23.54 0.24 14.00
N ASN A 200 22.68 -0.31 14.86
CA ASN A 200 21.96 -1.52 14.54
C ASN A 200 20.75 -1.19 13.64
N GLU A 201 20.86 -1.47 12.34
CA GLU A 201 19.80 -1.28 11.37
C GLU A 201 18.84 -2.48 11.33
N GLU A 202 18.14 -2.72 12.43
CA GLU A 202 17.16 -3.81 12.47
C GLU A 202 15.82 -3.39 11.88
N ARG A 203 15.35 -4.17 10.91
CA ARG A 203 13.98 -4.13 10.39
C ARG A 203 12.97 -4.31 11.53
N ASN A 204 11.83 -3.64 11.42
CA ASN A 204 10.75 -3.84 12.37
C ASN A 204 10.20 -5.29 12.26
N ALA A 205 9.65 -5.84 13.34
CA ALA A 205 9.06 -7.18 13.38
C ALA A 205 8.04 -7.41 12.25
N PHE A 206 7.25 -6.38 11.91
CA PHE A 206 6.33 -6.42 10.78
C PHE A 206 7.04 -6.63 9.43
N GLU A 207 8.13 -5.90 9.18
CA GLU A 207 8.90 -6.00 7.95
C GLU A 207 9.63 -7.34 7.86
N LYS A 208 10.26 -7.78 8.97
CA LYS A 208 10.87 -9.11 9.10
C LYS A 208 9.87 -10.20 8.74
N ASN A 209 8.66 -10.16 9.29
CA ASN A 209 7.62 -11.14 8.99
C ASN A 209 7.10 -11.04 7.54
N LYS A 210 6.95 -9.83 7.00
CA LYS A 210 6.52 -9.63 5.61
C LYS A 210 7.50 -10.25 4.62
N GLU A 211 8.79 -10.02 4.83
CA GLU A 211 9.84 -10.56 3.99
C GLU A 211 9.99 -12.07 4.16
N PHE A 212 9.92 -12.58 5.38
CA PHE A 212 9.88 -14.01 5.65
C PHE A 212 8.76 -14.70 4.88
N ASN A 213 7.54 -14.14 4.92
CA ASN A 213 6.41 -14.69 4.18
C ASN A 213 6.58 -14.58 2.65
N LYS A 214 7.26 -13.53 2.16
CA LYS A 214 7.61 -13.41 0.74
C LYS A 214 8.56 -14.53 0.32
N ILE A 215 9.63 -14.77 1.09
CA ILE A 215 10.61 -15.83 0.83
C ILE A 215 9.93 -17.20 0.90
N ARG A 216 9.11 -17.44 1.91
CA ARG A 216 8.34 -18.69 2.05
C ARG A 216 7.46 -18.97 0.83
N ARG A 217 6.75 -17.95 0.32
CA ARG A 217 5.93 -18.09 -0.90
C ARG A 217 6.77 -18.38 -2.13
N GLN A 218 7.92 -17.72 -2.29
CA GLN A 218 8.84 -17.98 -3.40
C GLN A 218 9.38 -19.42 -3.37
N MET A 219 9.71 -19.91 -2.18
CA MET A 219 10.17 -21.29 -1.97
C MET A 219 9.08 -22.31 -2.35
N GLN A 220 7.85 -22.12 -1.87
CA GLN A 220 6.72 -22.98 -2.21
C GLN A 220 6.43 -23.01 -3.72
N LEU A 221 6.51 -21.85 -4.38
CA LEU A 221 6.34 -21.77 -5.83
C LEU A 221 7.46 -22.52 -6.57
N ALA A 222 8.71 -22.36 -6.13
CA ALA A 222 9.85 -23.06 -6.73
C ALA A 222 9.76 -24.58 -6.56
N GLU A 223 9.40 -25.06 -5.36
CA GLU A 223 9.19 -26.49 -5.08
C GLU A 223 8.06 -27.07 -5.95
N SER A 224 6.92 -26.38 -6.03
CA SER A 224 5.80 -26.83 -6.88
C SER A 224 6.17 -26.85 -8.37
N ALA A 225 7.01 -25.91 -8.82
CA ALA A 225 7.47 -25.86 -10.20
C ALA A 225 8.53 -26.93 -10.52
N GLN A 226 9.29 -27.40 -9.52
CA GLN A 226 10.19 -28.54 -9.65
C GLN A 226 9.40 -29.85 -9.69
N GLN A 227 8.44 -30.02 -8.77
CA GLN A 227 7.56 -31.20 -8.75
C GLN A 227 6.68 -31.35 -9.99
N ALA A 228 6.41 -30.26 -10.72
CA ALA A 228 5.66 -30.30 -11.98
C ALA A 228 6.52 -30.58 -13.22
N LYS A 229 7.86 -30.58 -13.07
CA LYS A 229 8.82 -30.88 -14.15
C LYS A 229 9.36 -32.31 -14.09
N ASP A 230 9.28 -32.94 -12.93
CA ASP A 230 9.53 -34.37 -12.72
C ASP A 230 8.26 -35.19 -13.02
#